data_AF-A0AAW5QV12-F1
#
_entry.id   AF-A0AAW5QV12-F1
#
_cell.length_a   1.000
_cell.length_b   1.000
_cell.length_c   1.000
_cell.angle_alpha   90.00
_cell.angle_beta   90.00
_cell.angle_gamma   90.00
#
_symmetry.space_group_name_H-M   'P 1'
#
loop_
_entity.id
_entity.type
_entity.pdbx_description
1 polymer ?
#
loop_
_entity_poly.entity_id
_entity_poly.type
_entity_poly.pdbx_seq_one_letter_code
_entity_poly.pdbx_strand_id
1 'polypeptide(L)'
;MTTSATSPELDRLIQLLARLPGLGPRSARRAVLHLIQKREQLLVPLADALHTAAERITVCATCGNVDTADPCAICADPRRDPAIICVVEHVSDLWALERAQATRGRYHVLGGTLSPLDGIGPDDLHIAELVARAKDPAVTEVILAVNATVEGQTTAHYVTDMLHGLDVTVTRLAHGVPVGGELDYLDDGTLAAAIRSRTPF
;
A
#
# COMPACT_ATOMS: atom_id res chain seq x y z
N MET A 1 -9.12 -41.81 -17.57
CA MET A 1 -9.16 -40.51 -18.25
C MET A 1 -10.48 -39.86 -17.88
N THR A 2 -10.47 -39.01 -16.85
CA THR A 2 -11.67 -38.31 -16.38
C THR A 2 -12.02 -37.23 -17.39
N THR A 3 -13.11 -37.45 -18.13
CA THR A 3 -13.68 -36.49 -19.07
C THR A 3 -14.06 -35.23 -18.29
N SER A 4 -13.28 -34.16 -18.43
CA SER A 4 -13.69 -32.86 -17.90
C SER A 4 -14.98 -32.45 -18.62
N ALA A 5 -16.00 -32.06 -17.86
CA ALA A 5 -17.27 -31.58 -18.41
C ALA A 5 -17.17 -30.18 -19.02
N THR A 6 -15.99 -29.56 -19.01
CA THR A 6 -15.72 -28.21 -19.50
C THR A 6 -14.64 -28.22 -20.58
N SER A 7 -14.70 -27.25 -21.51
CA SER A 7 -13.63 -27.05 -22.49
C SER A 7 -12.31 -26.65 -21.80
N PRO A 8 -11.14 -26.98 -22.38
CA PRO A 8 -9.84 -26.70 -21.77
C PRO A 8 -9.60 -25.20 -21.50
N GLU A 9 -10.18 -24.32 -22.32
CA GLU A 9 -10.09 -22.86 -22.15
C GLU A 9 -10.84 -22.39 -20.90
N LEU A 10 -12.01 -22.97 -20.64
CA LEU A 10 -12.83 -22.64 -19.47
C LEU A 10 -12.20 -23.17 -18.18
N ASP A 11 -11.65 -24.39 -18.22
CA ASP A 11 -10.93 -24.95 -17.07
C ASP A 11 -9.69 -24.11 -16.74
N ARG A 12 -8.95 -23.63 -17.74
CA ARG A 12 -7.83 -22.71 -17.55
C ARG A 12 -8.27 -21.40 -16.90
N LEU A 13 -9.35 -20.79 -17.37
CA LEU A 13 -9.87 -19.55 -16.79
C LEU A 13 -10.27 -19.75 -15.32
N ILE A 14 -10.95 -20.84 -14.99
CA ILE A 14 -11.33 -21.19 -13.61
C ILE A 14 -10.09 -21.34 -12.74
N GLN A 15 -9.06 -22.05 -13.22
CA GLN A 15 -7.82 -22.25 -12.47
C GLN A 15 -7.06 -20.95 -12.21
N LEU A 16 -7.02 -20.04 -13.19
CA LEU A 16 -6.38 -18.72 -13.02
C LEU A 16 -7.14 -17.87 -12.00
N LEU A 17 -8.47 -17.78 -12.10
CA LEU A 17 -9.28 -17.04 -11.14
C LEU A 17 -9.18 -17.63 -9.73
N ALA A 18 -9.03 -18.95 -9.62
CA ALA A 18 -8.90 -19.63 -8.33
C ALA A 18 -7.58 -19.36 -7.59
N ARG A 19 -6.61 -18.70 -8.24
CA ARG A 19 -5.36 -18.26 -7.60
C ARG A 19 -5.46 -16.87 -6.98
N LEU A 20 -6.54 -16.14 -7.24
CA LEU A 20 -6.74 -14.81 -6.68
C LEU A 20 -7.14 -14.91 -5.20
N PRO A 21 -6.66 -14.00 -4.33
CA PRO A 21 -7.05 -13.95 -2.92
C PRO A 21 -8.59 -13.92 -2.77
N GLY A 22 -9.13 -14.80 -1.92
CA GLY A 22 -10.57 -14.90 -1.66
C GLY A 22 -11.38 -15.71 -2.70
N LEU A 23 -10.79 -16.15 -3.81
CA LEU A 23 -11.44 -16.95 -4.84
C LEU A 23 -10.95 -18.41 -4.79
N GLY A 24 -11.64 -19.28 -4.05
CA GLY A 24 -11.41 -20.73 -4.13
C GLY A 24 -11.95 -21.35 -5.43
N PRO A 25 -11.65 -22.63 -5.75
CA PRO A 25 -12.07 -23.28 -6.99
C PRO A 25 -13.58 -23.23 -7.26
N ARG A 26 -14.40 -23.35 -6.21
CA ARG A 26 -15.87 -23.26 -6.33
C ARG A 26 -16.32 -21.83 -6.65
N SER A 27 -15.76 -20.83 -5.96
CA SER A 27 -16.08 -19.41 -6.19
C SER A 27 -15.61 -18.96 -7.57
N ALA A 28 -14.42 -19.37 -8.01
CA ALA A 28 -13.90 -19.09 -9.33
C ALA A 28 -14.80 -19.65 -10.44
N ARG A 29 -15.26 -20.91 -10.31
CA ARG A 29 -16.22 -21.48 -11.27
C ARG A 29 -17.51 -20.66 -11.37
N ARG A 30 -18.06 -20.23 -10.23
CA ARG A 30 -19.25 -19.36 -10.21
C ARG A 30 -18.99 -18.02 -10.90
N ALA A 31 -17.84 -17.40 -10.65
CA ALA A 31 -17.43 -16.16 -11.30
C ALA A 31 -17.32 -16.34 -12.82
N VAL A 32 -16.67 -17.40 -13.30
CA VAL A 32 -16.55 -17.70 -14.73
C VAL A 32 -17.91 -17.89 -15.39
N LEU A 33 -18.83 -18.65 -14.78
CA LEU A 33 -20.18 -18.80 -15.31
C LEU A 33 -20.93 -17.46 -15.40
N HIS A 34 -20.73 -16.56 -14.42
CA HIS A 34 -21.31 -15.22 -14.48
C HIS A 34 -20.72 -14.37 -15.61
N LEU A 35 -19.40 -14.44 -15.82
CA LEU A 35 -18.72 -13.75 -16.92
C LEU A 35 -19.24 -14.23 -18.29
N ILE A 36 -19.43 -15.53 -18.48
CA ILE A 36 -19.97 -16.10 -19.73
C ILE A 36 -21.40 -15.59 -20.00
N GLN A 37 -22.25 -15.57 -18.97
CA GLN A 37 -23.61 -15.04 -19.08
C GLN A 37 -23.63 -13.56 -19.46
N LYS A 38 -22.59 -12.80 -19.08
CA LYS A 38 -22.44 -11.36 -19.36
C LYS A 38 -21.23 -11.08 -20.24
N ARG A 39 -21.09 -11.82 -21.35
CA ARG A 39 -19.90 -11.77 -22.21
C ARG A 39 -19.53 -10.35 -22.65
N GLU A 40 -20.42 -9.67 -23.36
CA GLU A 40 -20.14 -8.35 -23.94
C GLU A 40 -20.10 -7.23 -22.88
N GLN A 41 -20.85 -7.39 -21.78
CA GLN A 41 -20.98 -6.37 -20.75
C GLN A 41 -19.88 -6.44 -19.69
N LEU A 42 -19.23 -7.60 -19.52
CA LEU A 42 -18.30 -7.83 -18.42
C LEU A 42 -17.07 -8.62 -18.83
N LEU A 43 -17.20 -9.80 -19.46
CA LEU A 43 -16.04 -10.64 -19.77
C LEU A 43 -15.06 -9.94 -20.72
N VAL A 44 -15.56 -9.39 -21.84
CA VAL A 44 -14.72 -8.73 -22.84
C VAL A 44 -14.07 -7.45 -22.26
N PRO A 45 -14.83 -6.50 -21.68
CA PRO A 45 -14.21 -5.30 -21.08
C PRO A 45 -13.23 -5.61 -19.95
N LEU A 46 -13.50 -6.64 -19.13
CA LEU A 46 -12.58 -7.06 -18.08
C LEU A 46 -11.28 -7.64 -18.64
N ALA A 47 -11.36 -8.47 -19.69
CA ALA A 47 -10.18 -9.01 -20.35
C ALA A 47 -9.30 -7.89 -20.93
N ASP A 48 -9.92 -6.91 -21.59
CA ASP A 48 -9.21 -5.76 -22.15
C ASP A 48 -8.59 -4.88 -21.06
N ALA A 49 -9.29 -4.66 -19.95
CA ALA A 49 -8.77 -3.92 -18.80
C ALA A 49 -7.58 -4.63 -18.14
N LEU A 50 -7.66 -5.96 -17.96
CA LEU A 50 -6.56 -6.77 -17.42
C LEU A 50 -5.34 -6.74 -18.35
N HIS A 51 -5.57 -6.84 -19.66
CA HIS A 51 -4.50 -6.77 -20.65
C HIS A 51 -3.81 -5.40 -20.65
N THR A 52 -4.60 -4.32 -20.68
CA THR A 52 -4.10 -2.94 -20.61
C THR A 52 -3.31 -2.69 -19.32
N ALA A 53 -3.81 -3.17 -18.19
CA ALA A 53 -3.13 -3.08 -16.90
C ALA A 53 -1.79 -3.83 -16.93
N ALA A 54 -1.77 -5.07 -17.45
CA ALA A 54 -0.55 -5.86 -17.57
C ALA A 54 0.53 -5.19 -18.44
N GLU A 55 0.13 -4.42 -19.46
CA GLU A 55 1.06 -3.71 -20.34
C GLU A 55 1.54 -2.36 -19.79
N ARG A 56 0.66 -1.64 -19.08
CA ARG A 56 0.91 -0.23 -18.71
C ARG A 56 1.32 -0.02 -17.26
N ILE A 57 1.03 -0.97 -16.36
CA ILE A 57 1.39 -0.82 -14.96
C ILE A 57 2.91 -0.67 -14.84
N THR A 58 3.32 0.40 -14.18
CA THR A 58 4.70 0.73 -13.87
C THR A 58 4.81 1.20 -12.41
N VAL A 59 6.02 1.18 -11.89
CA VAL A 59 6.35 1.79 -10.60
C VAL A 59 6.84 3.20 -10.86
N CYS A 60 6.29 4.17 -10.15
CA CYS A 60 6.70 5.56 -10.25
C CYS A 60 8.10 5.74 -9.69
N ALA A 61 9.04 6.24 -10.51
CA ALA A 61 10.43 6.47 -10.12
C ALA A 61 10.58 7.51 -9.00
N THR A 62 9.58 8.37 -8.78
CA THR A 62 9.61 9.39 -7.73
C THR A 62 9.17 8.85 -6.37
N CYS A 63 8.11 8.04 -6.31
CA CYS A 63 7.49 7.70 -5.03
C CYS A 63 7.27 6.22 -4.78
N GLY A 64 7.65 5.33 -5.69
CA GLY A 64 7.44 3.89 -5.53
C GLY A 64 5.97 3.45 -5.63
N ASN A 65 5.04 4.36 -5.90
CA ASN A 65 3.64 4.00 -6.13
C ASN A 65 3.47 3.24 -7.46
N VAL A 66 2.46 2.38 -7.53
CA VAL A 66 2.08 1.68 -8.75
C VAL A 66 1.00 2.49 -9.48
N ASP A 67 1.26 2.81 -10.75
CA ASP A 67 0.34 3.55 -11.63
C ASP A 67 0.56 3.11 -13.09
N THR A 68 -0.18 3.69 -14.02
CA THR A 68 -0.02 3.50 -15.47
C THR A 68 0.80 4.62 -16.13
N ALA A 69 1.35 5.52 -15.33
CA ALA A 69 2.17 6.65 -15.76
C ALA A 69 3.32 6.90 -14.75
N ASP A 70 4.43 7.43 -15.26
CA ASP A 70 5.55 7.90 -14.45
C ASP A 70 5.96 9.32 -14.90
N PRO A 71 5.85 10.35 -14.04
CA PRO A 71 5.38 10.32 -12.65
C PRO A 71 3.91 9.93 -12.50
N CYS A 72 3.57 9.25 -11.39
CA CYS A 72 2.20 8.82 -11.11
C CYS A 72 1.24 10.01 -10.93
N ALA A 73 -0.07 9.74 -11.00
CA ALA A 73 -1.10 10.76 -10.91
C ALA A 73 -1.02 11.60 -9.62
N ILE A 74 -0.57 11.01 -8.51
CA ILE A 74 -0.37 11.72 -7.24
C ILE A 74 0.83 12.67 -7.30
N CYS A 75 1.96 12.23 -7.87
CA CYS A 75 3.16 13.08 -7.98
C CYS A 75 2.95 14.23 -8.97
N ALA A 76 2.18 13.99 -10.03
CA ALA A 76 1.89 14.98 -11.07
C ALA A 76 0.81 16.00 -10.67
N ASP A 77 0.04 15.75 -9.59
CA ASP A 77 -1.05 16.64 -9.19
C ASP A 77 -0.51 17.93 -8.53
N PRO A 78 -0.70 19.12 -9.15
CA PRO A 78 -0.19 20.38 -8.63
C PRO A 78 -0.93 20.87 -7.38
N ARG A 79 -2.07 20.26 -7.03
CA ARG A 79 -2.84 20.60 -5.83
C ARG A 79 -2.26 19.98 -4.56
N ARG A 80 -1.29 19.07 -4.71
CA ARG A 80 -0.60 18.41 -3.59
C ARG A 80 0.43 19.33 -2.97
N ASP A 81 0.58 19.22 -1.67
CA ASP A 81 1.62 19.94 -0.94
C ASP A 81 2.98 19.25 -1.15
N PRO A 82 3.95 19.90 -1.83
CA PRO A 82 5.28 19.31 -2.01
C PRO A 82 6.09 19.31 -0.71
N ALA A 83 5.68 20.06 0.32
CA ALA A 83 6.43 20.19 1.57
C ALA A 83 6.29 18.98 2.50
N ILE A 84 5.32 18.11 2.24
CA ILE A 84 5.00 16.97 3.09
C ILE A 84 5.20 15.68 2.28
N ILE A 85 5.98 14.75 2.84
CA ILE A 85 6.10 13.38 2.34
C ILE A 85 5.51 12.41 3.36
N CYS A 86 4.46 11.70 2.98
CA CYS A 86 3.88 10.60 3.75
C CYS A 86 4.48 9.27 3.30
N VAL A 87 5.25 8.66 4.19
CA VAL A 87 5.96 7.39 3.96
C VAL A 87 5.08 6.23 4.39
N VAL A 88 4.88 5.26 3.51
CA VAL A 88 4.09 4.05 3.75
C VAL A 88 4.86 2.80 3.36
N GLU A 89 4.45 1.64 3.87
CA GLU A 89 5.07 0.35 3.55
C GLU A 89 4.70 -0.09 2.14
N HIS A 90 3.39 -0.13 1.84
CA HIS A 90 2.85 -0.66 0.59
C HIS A 90 1.88 0.30 -0.11
N VAL A 91 1.60 0.01 -1.40
CA VAL A 91 0.62 0.74 -2.21
C VAL A 91 -0.80 0.65 -1.62
N SER A 92 -1.13 -0.46 -0.94
CA SER A 92 -2.40 -0.62 -0.24
C SER A 92 -2.63 0.44 0.83
N ASP A 93 -1.56 0.83 1.53
CA ASP A 93 -1.60 1.77 2.64
C ASP A 93 -1.74 3.20 2.11
N LEU A 94 -1.03 3.50 1.03
CA LEU A 94 -1.23 4.74 0.25
C LEU A 94 -2.70 4.85 -0.17
N TRP A 95 -3.28 3.81 -0.77
CA TRP A 95 -4.69 3.83 -1.19
C TRP A 95 -5.64 3.98 0.00
N ALA A 96 -5.31 3.42 1.17
CA ALA A 96 -6.12 3.59 2.36
C ALA A 96 -6.14 5.04 2.84
N LEU A 97 -4.99 5.70 2.92
CA LEU A 97 -4.86 7.10 3.33
C LEU A 97 -5.49 8.06 2.30
N GLU A 98 -5.36 7.75 1.02
CA GLU A 98 -6.01 8.51 -0.06
C GLU A 98 -7.54 8.45 0.02
N ARG A 99 -8.10 7.25 0.22
CA ARG A 99 -9.55 7.09 0.41
C ARG A 99 -10.05 7.85 1.64
N ALA A 100 -9.23 7.93 2.68
CA ALA A 100 -9.53 8.69 3.90
C ALA A 100 -9.30 10.19 3.76
N GLN A 101 -8.70 10.65 2.65
CA GLN A 101 -8.25 12.03 2.44
C GLN A 101 -7.37 12.53 3.61
N ALA A 102 -6.55 11.64 4.15
CA ALA A 102 -5.82 11.86 5.42
C ALA A 102 -4.70 12.90 5.30
N THR A 103 -4.19 13.15 4.10
CA THR A 103 -3.16 14.16 3.86
C THR A 103 -3.27 14.73 2.45
N ARG A 104 -2.83 15.98 2.27
CA ARG A 104 -2.62 16.60 0.95
C ARG A 104 -1.17 16.52 0.48
N GLY A 105 -0.29 15.97 1.30
CA GLY A 105 1.12 15.75 0.96
C GLY A 105 1.30 14.75 -0.18
N ARG A 106 2.54 14.61 -0.61
CA ARG A 106 2.97 13.56 -1.53
C ARG A 106 3.27 12.29 -0.76
N TYR A 107 3.28 11.15 -1.44
CA TYR A 107 3.61 9.87 -0.81
C TYR A 107 5.03 9.41 -1.14
N HIS A 108 5.49 8.43 -0.37
CA HIS A 108 6.63 7.59 -0.67
C HIS A 108 6.33 6.16 -0.20
N VAL A 109 6.44 5.18 -1.09
CA VAL A 109 6.18 3.77 -0.83
C VAL A 109 7.53 3.06 -0.72
N LEU A 110 7.83 2.55 0.48
CA LEU A 110 9.09 1.87 0.78
C LEU A 110 9.23 0.54 0.04
N GLY A 111 8.12 -0.12 -0.27
CA GLY A 111 8.11 -1.45 -0.88
C GLY A 111 8.05 -2.60 0.14
N GLY A 112 7.94 -2.28 1.43
CA GLY A 112 7.88 -3.23 2.53
C GLY A 112 8.46 -2.66 3.82
N THR A 113 8.90 -3.56 4.69
CA THR A 113 9.55 -3.27 5.96
C THR A 113 10.85 -4.05 6.09
N LEU A 114 11.74 -3.57 6.95
CA LEU A 114 12.95 -4.30 7.32
C LEU A 114 12.56 -5.59 8.04
N SER A 115 13.01 -6.72 7.51
CA SER A 115 12.77 -8.04 8.09
C SER A 115 14.05 -8.86 8.08
N PRO A 116 14.80 -8.90 9.21
CA PRO A 116 15.96 -9.77 9.35
C PRO A 116 15.63 -11.26 9.17
N LEU A 117 14.39 -11.66 9.51
CA LEU A 117 13.93 -13.05 9.37
C LEU A 117 13.73 -13.45 7.92
N ASP A 118 13.22 -12.53 7.10
CA ASP A 118 13.01 -12.75 5.66
C ASP A 118 14.22 -12.33 4.81
N GLY A 119 15.28 -11.82 5.46
CA GLY A 119 16.49 -11.35 4.79
C GLY A 119 16.31 -10.05 4.01
N ILE A 120 15.29 -9.24 4.34
CA ILE A 120 15.00 -7.96 3.69
C ILE A 120 15.78 -6.86 4.40
N GLY A 121 16.77 -6.29 3.70
CA GLY A 121 17.61 -5.20 4.17
C GLY A 121 17.17 -3.83 3.65
N PRO A 122 17.88 -2.75 4.04
CA PRO A 122 17.58 -1.40 3.57
C PRO A 122 17.72 -1.23 2.05
N ASP A 123 18.64 -1.94 1.42
CA ASP A 123 18.89 -1.88 -0.03
C ASP A 123 17.78 -2.56 -0.86
N ASP A 124 16.94 -3.38 -0.21
CA ASP A 124 15.75 -3.99 -0.82
C ASP A 124 14.53 -3.07 -0.76
N LEU A 125 14.64 -1.92 -0.07
CA LEU A 125 13.59 -0.94 0.13
C LEU A 125 13.97 0.40 -0.52
N HIS A 126 12.97 1.22 -0.84
CA HIS A 126 13.20 2.53 -1.47
C HIS A 126 13.65 3.63 -0.48
N ILE A 127 14.41 3.27 0.55
CA ILE A 127 14.83 4.22 1.61
C ILE A 127 15.81 5.26 1.06
N ALA A 128 16.71 4.87 0.15
CA ALA A 128 17.68 5.78 -0.44
C ALA A 128 17.00 6.89 -1.26
N GLU A 129 15.97 6.54 -2.03
CA GLU A 129 15.15 7.47 -2.81
C GLU A 129 14.36 8.41 -1.90
N LEU A 130 13.85 7.91 -0.77
CA LEU A 130 13.22 8.76 0.25
C LEU A 130 14.20 9.81 0.78
N VAL A 131 15.40 9.40 1.18
CA VAL A 131 16.43 10.31 1.69
C VAL A 131 16.84 11.33 0.63
N ALA A 132 16.94 10.92 -0.64
CA ALA A 132 17.23 11.83 -1.74
C ALA A 132 16.11 12.88 -1.91
N ARG A 133 14.84 12.48 -1.77
CA ARG A 133 13.69 13.40 -1.84
C ARG A 133 13.61 14.33 -0.64
N ALA A 134 13.91 13.86 0.55
CA ALA A 134 13.87 14.66 1.77
C ALA A 134 14.96 15.75 1.82
N LYS A 135 15.97 15.70 0.94
CA LYS A 135 16.98 16.76 0.78
C LYS A 135 16.49 17.97 0.00
N ASP A 136 15.36 17.86 -0.71
CA ASP A 136 14.79 18.99 -1.43
C ASP A 136 14.36 20.06 -0.41
N PRO A 137 14.85 21.32 -0.50
CA PRO A 137 14.48 22.39 0.42
C PRO A 137 12.99 22.71 0.49
N ALA A 138 12.19 22.27 -0.50
CA ALA A 138 10.75 22.39 -0.44
C ALA A 138 10.13 21.47 0.62
N VAL A 139 10.76 20.34 0.95
CA VAL A 139 10.26 19.36 1.92
C VAL A 139 10.59 19.82 3.33
N THR A 140 9.56 19.98 4.15
CA THR A 140 9.69 20.41 5.56
C THR A 140 9.24 19.34 6.54
N GLU A 141 8.44 18.37 6.09
CA GLU A 141 7.91 17.30 6.94
C GLU A 141 7.95 15.93 6.25
N VAL A 142 8.35 14.91 7.01
CA VAL A 142 8.25 13.50 6.64
C VAL A 142 7.38 12.79 7.68
N ILE A 143 6.20 12.35 7.26
CA ILE A 143 5.25 11.61 8.09
C ILE A 143 5.51 10.12 7.90
N LEU A 144 5.94 9.43 8.96
CA LEU A 144 6.07 7.97 8.97
C LEU A 144 4.72 7.32 9.27
N ALA A 145 4.04 6.90 8.21
CA ALA A 145 2.78 6.17 8.21
C ALA A 145 2.97 4.68 7.93
N VAL A 146 3.94 4.09 8.66
CA VAL A 146 4.17 2.64 8.70
C VAL A 146 3.28 1.98 9.75
N ASN A 147 3.06 0.68 9.63
CA ASN A 147 2.22 -0.10 10.51
C ASN A 147 2.81 -0.15 11.94
N ALA A 148 1.93 -0.27 12.93
CA ALA A 148 2.30 -0.39 14.34
C ALA A 148 2.80 -1.81 14.71
N THR A 149 3.48 -2.49 13.78
CA THR A 149 4.12 -3.80 13.98
C THR A 149 5.57 -3.64 14.42
N VAL A 150 6.21 -4.72 14.87
CA VAL A 150 7.61 -4.68 15.28
C VAL A 150 8.50 -4.27 14.10
N GLU A 151 8.31 -4.89 12.93
CA GLU A 151 9.04 -4.60 11.70
C GLU A 151 8.80 -3.17 11.22
N GLY A 152 7.55 -2.70 11.29
CA GLY A 152 7.17 -1.33 10.96
C GLY A 152 7.88 -0.32 11.88
N GLN A 153 7.90 -0.55 13.20
CA GLN A 153 8.60 0.34 14.13
C GLN A 153 10.11 0.31 13.96
N THR A 154 10.72 -0.85 13.70
CA THR A 154 12.14 -0.96 13.36
C THR A 154 12.47 -0.17 12.09
N THR A 155 11.63 -0.28 11.07
CA THR A 155 11.76 0.47 9.82
C THR A 155 11.62 1.97 10.05
N ALA A 156 10.63 2.41 10.84
CA ALA A 156 10.46 3.82 11.21
C ALA A 156 11.69 4.40 11.90
N HIS A 157 12.25 3.66 12.86
CA HIS A 157 13.45 4.09 13.58
C HIS A 157 14.64 4.23 12.62
N TYR A 158 14.86 3.23 11.77
CA TYR A 158 15.93 3.26 10.78
C TYR A 158 15.79 4.43 9.81
N VAL A 159 14.58 4.66 9.27
CA VAL A 159 14.31 5.80 8.38
C VAL A 159 14.55 7.12 9.10
N THR A 160 14.15 7.25 10.36
CA THR A 160 14.39 8.46 11.17
C THR A 160 15.90 8.73 11.31
N ASP A 161 16.69 7.69 11.61
CA ASP A 161 18.15 7.80 11.71
C ASP A 161 18.78 8.23 10.37
N MET A 162 18.27 7.72 9.24
CA MET A 162 18.76 8.08 7.91
C MET A 162 18.39 9.51 7.48
N LEU A 163 17.32 10.08 8.05
CA LEU A 163 16.92 11.46 7.84
C LEU A 163 17.58 12.43 8.84
N HIS A 164 18.31 11.91 9.83
CA HIS A 164 18.98 12.73 10.83
C HIS A 164 19.99 13.70 10.19
N GLY A 165 19.90 14.98 10.55
CA GLY A 165 20.76 16.04 10.03
C GLY A 165 20.24 16.71 8.75
N LEU A 166 19.10 16.27 8.21
CA LEU A 166 18.33 17.02 7.22
C LEU A 166 17.43 18.04 7.93
N ASP A 167 17.10 19.13 7.25
CA ASP A 167 16.20 20.18 7.76
C ASP A 167 14.73 19.80 7.56
N VAL A 168 14.34 18.61 8.04
CA VAL A 168 12.98 18.09 7.94
C VAL A 168 12.47 17.65 9.30
N THR A 169 11.20 17.93 9.57
CA THR A 169 10.53 17.42 10.77
C THR A 169 10.03 16.01 10.48
N VAL A 170 10.50 15.02 11.26
CA VAL A 170 9.98 13.65 11.15
C VAL A 170 8.86 13.45 12.16
N THR A 171 7.66 13.14 11.68
CA THR A 171 6.48 12.85 12.50
C THR A 171 6.03 11.40 12.29
N ARG A 172 5.19 10.89 13.19
CA ARG A 172 4.66 9.52 13.12
C ARG A 172 3.17 9.51 13.40
N LEU A 173 2.46 8.50 12.90
CA LEU A 173 1.05 8.33 13.23
C LEU A 173 0.84 8.17 14.74
N ALA A 174 -0.24 8.76 15.23
CA ALA A 174 -0.67 8.58 16.61
C ALA A 174 -0.99 7.10 16.87
N HIS A 175 -0.59 6.62 18.05
CA HIS A 175 -0.93 5.27 18.50
C HIS A 175 -1.91 5.39 19.67
N GLY A 176 -3.01 4.65 19.60
CA GLY A 176 -3.95 4.60 20.70
C GLY A 176 -5.32 4.06 20.32
N VAL A 177 -6.32 4.50 21.08
CA VAL A 177 -7.71 4.05 21.03
C VAL A 177 -8.39 4.56 19.74
N PRO A 178 -9.01 3.70 18.92
CA PRO A 178 -9.76 4.15 17.74
C PRO A 178 -11.00 4.95 18.15
N VAL A 179 -11.35 5.96 17.36
CA VAL A 179 -12.57 6.74 17.58
C VAL A 179 -13.79 5.82 17.50
N GLY A 180 -14.64 5.85 18.54
CA GLY A 180 -15.81 4.98 18.66
C GLY A 180 -15.53 3.59 19.23
N GLY A 181 -14.27 3.27 19.57
CA GLY A 181 -13.93 2.07 20.32
C GLY A 181 -14.24 2.22 21.82
N GLU A 182 -14.69 1.13 22.44
CA GLU A 182 -14.85 1.07 23.89
C GLU A 182 -13.62 0.42 24.53
N LEU A 183 -13.17 0.95 25.67
CA LEU A 183 -11.91 0.53 26.30
C LEU A 183 -11.91 -0.96 26.71
N ASP A 184 -13.07 -1.51 27.07
CA ASP A 184 -13.24 -2.90 27.51
C ASP A 184 -13.00 -3.93 26.38
N TYR A 185 -13.07 -3.49 25.12
CA TYR A 185 -12.86 -4.34 23.94
C TYR A 185 -11.46 -4.21 23.31
N LEU A 186 -10.58 -3.41 23.91
CA LEU A 186 -9.22 -3.21 23.40
C LEU A 186 -8.22 -4.10 24.13
N ASP A 187 -7.16 -4.49 23.43
CA ASP A 187 -6.06 -5.22 24.02
C ASP A 187 -5.24 -4.34 24.97
N ASP A 188 -4.64 -4.96 25.98
CA ASP A 188 -3.80 -4.29 26.98
C ASP A 188 -2.66 -3.48 26.35
N GLY A 189 -2.12 -3.95 25.22
CA GLY A 189 -1.04 -3.29 24.49
C GLY A 189 -1.47 -1.93 23.93
N THR A 190 -2.62 -1.89 23.26
CA THR A 190 -3.22 -0.65 22.74
C THR A 190 -3.55 0.33 23.85
N LEU A 191 -4.14 -0.15 24.97
CA LEU A 191 -4.46 0.71 26.12
C LEU A 191 -3.20 1.31 26.75
N ALA A 192 -2.16 0.48 26.98
CA ALA A 192 -0.91 0.94 27.53
C ALA A 192 -0.18 1.92 26.60
N ALA A 193 -0.24 1.69 25.28
CA ALA A 193 0.31 2.61 24.28
C ALA A 193 -0.42 3.97 24.30
N ALA A 194 -1.76 3.96 24.33
CA ALA A 194 -2.57 5.17 24.38
C ALA A 194 -2.29 6.05 25.62
N ILE A 195 -2.13 5.41 26.79
CA ILE A 195 -1.81 6.14 28.03
C ILE A 195 -0.42 6.77 27.97
N ARG A 196 0.57 6.08 27.38
CA ARG A 196 1.92 6.61 27.19
C ARG A 196 1.97 7.76 26.19
N SER A 197 1.13 7.74 25.16
CA SER A 197 1.06 8.75 24.09
C SER A 197 0.07 9.89 24.35
N ARG A 198 -0.51 9.99 25.56
CA ARG A 198 -1.51 11.03 25.89
C ARG A 198 -0.99 12.45 25.63
N THR A 199 -1.81 13.28 25.01
CA THR A 199 -1.52 14.69 24.73
C THR A 199 -2.37 15.61 25.61
N PRO A 200 -1.92 16.84 25.89
CA PRO A 200 -2.79 17.86 26.48
C PRO A 200 -3.98 18.17 25.55
N PHE A 201 -5.06 18.70 26.14
CA PHE A 201 -6.23 19.16 25.39
C PHE A 201 -6.01 20.57 24.83
#